data_AF-A0A496Z7T2-F1
#
_entry.id   AF-A0A496Z7T2-F1
#
_cell.length_a   1.000
_cell.length_b   1.000
_cell.length_c   1.000
_cell.angle_alpha   90.00
_cell.angle_beta   90.00
_cell.angle_gamma   90.00
#
_symmetry.space_group_name_H-M   'P 1'
#
loop_
_entity.id
_entity.type
_entity.pdbx_description
1 polymer ?
#
loop_
_entity_poly.entity_id
_entity_poly.type
_entity_poly.pdbx_seq_one_letter_code
_entity_poly.pdbx_strand_id
1 'polypeptide(L)'
;FTLQCCYGHFLYNGQRDTQNNDPLPISDSIAKVEYRIAYIAFCVDFSNQGRKLLDSFNTITSIDNENIQFGCAEWFWKRQVNSYALQVEPDRYKFEDKAIIDYHEALKIETVRNMFFDQLMDILLTQNEKR
;
A
#
# COMPACT_ATOMS: atom_id res chain seq x y z
N PHE A 1 -15.16 1.16 -6.55
CA PHE A 1 -15.39 1.43 -5.11
C PHE A 1 -14.38 0.65 -4.28
N THR A 2 -14.01 1.14 -3.09
CA THR A 2 -13.04 0.47 -2.20
C THR A 2 -13.71 -0.72 -1.51
N LEU A 3 -13.02 -1.87 -1.53
CA LEU A 3 -13.44 -3.10 -0.86
C LEU A 3 -12.83 -3.19 0.54
N GLN A 4 -11.54 -2.86 0.65
CA GLN A 4 -10.80 -2.86 1.90
C GLN A 4 -9.55 -1.97 1.74
N CYS A 5 -9.06 -1.38 2.82
CA CYS A 5 -7.78 -0.70 2.83
C CYS A 5 -7.12 -0.77 4.21
N CYS A 6 -5.80 -0.59 4.22
CA CYS A 6 -5.01 -0.38 5.42
C CYS A 6 -3.95 0.68 5.12
N TYR A 7 -3.74 1.61 6.05
CA TYR A 7 -2.69 2.62 5.91
C TYR A 7 -1.29 2.04 6.12
N GLY A 8 -1.19 0.87 6.76
CA GLY A 8 0.06 0.19 7.08
C GLY A 8 0.67 0.69 8.39
N HIS A 9 1.13 -0.25 9.20
CA HIS A 9 1.54 -0.01 10.58
C HIS A 9 2.97 -0.48 10.81
N PHE A 10 3.74 0.33 11.54
CA PHE A 10 5.08 0.00 11.98
C PHE A 10 5.08 -0.24 13.49
N LEU A 11 5.37 -1.46 13.90
CA LEU A 11 5.37 -1.87 15.31
C LEU A 11 6.76 -2.26 15.75
N TYR A 12 7.21 -1.70 16.87
CA TYR A 12 8.52 -2.01 17.46
C TYR A 12 8.40 -2.28 18.96
N ASN A 13 9.45 -2.90 19.52
CA ASN A 13 9.47 -3.22 20.94
C ASN A 13 9.38 -1.96 21.81
N GLY A 14 8.54 -1.97 22.84
CA GLY A 14 8.27 -0.82 23.71
C GLY A 14 7.09 0.05 23.25
N GLN A 15 6.56 -0.15 22.04
CA GLN A 15 5.33 0.48 21.59
C GLN A 15 4.11 -0.18 22.25
N ARG A 16 3.26 0.61 22.91
CA ARG A 16 2.04 0.10 23.58
C ARG A 16 0.83 0.01 22.65
N ASP A 17 0.70 0.97 21.75
CA ASP A 17 -0.41 1.01 20.79
C ASP A 17 -0.06 0.26 19.51
N THR A 18 -0.76 -0.84 19.27
CA THR A 18 -0.55 -1.70 18.08
C THR A 18 -1.33 -1.24 16.84
N GLN A 19 -2.12 -0.18 16.96
CA GLN A 19 -2.89 0.44 15.88
C GLN A 19 -2.36 1.83 15.53
N ASN A 20 -1.19 2.19 16.06
CA ASN A 20 -0.56 3.46 15.80
C ASN A 20 -0.24 3.64 14.31
N ASN A 21 -0.42 4.87 13.83
CA ASN A 21 -0.06 5.31 12.48
C ASN A 21 0.98 6.43 12.50
N ASP A 22 1.46 6.84 13.68
CA ASP A 22 2.51 7.84 13.81
C ASP A 22 3.79 7.39 13.08
N PRO A 23 4.61 8.35 12.64
CA PRO A 23 5.89 8.03 12.04
C PRO A 23 6.80 7.21 12.96
N LEU A 24 7.67 6.39 12.36
CA LEU A 24 8.75 5.73 13.08
C LEU A 24 9.62 6.79 13.78
N PRO A 25 9.87 6.66 15.10
CA PRO A 25 10.71 7.63 15.80
C PRO A 25 12.16 7.47 15.35
N ILE A 26 12.92 8.56 15.38
CA ILE A 26 14.38 8.51 15.23
C ILE A 26 14.95 7.82 16.48
N SER A 27 15.53 6.63 16.31
CA SER A 27 16.03 5.83 17.43
C SER A 27 17.17 4.92 17.02
N ASP A 28 18.24 4.89 17.82
CA ASP A 28 19.35 3.95 17.66
C ASP A 28 19.08 2.59 18.36
N SER A 29 17.97 2.49 19.11
CA SER A 29 17.66 1.30 19.92
C SER A 29 16.68 0.32 19.25
N ILE A 30 16.04 0.73 18.15
CA ILE A 30 15.09 -0.11 17.41
C ILE A 30 15.89 -0.87 16.35
N ALA A 31 15.99 -2.19 16.49
CA ALA A 31 16.67 -3.04 15.51
C ALA A 31 15.72 -3.60 14.45
N LYS A 32 14.48 -3.94 14.84
CA LYS A 32 13.50 -4.60 13.98
C LYS A 32 12.11 -4.01 14.19
N VAL A 33 11.34 -4.05 13.12
CA VAL A 33 9.97 -3.56 13.05
C VAL A 33 9.09 -4.66 12.46
N GLU A 34 7.96 -4.95 13.10
CA GLU A 34 6.84 -5.65 12.46
C GLU A 34 6.11 -4.61 11.61
N TYR A 35 6.24 -4.74 10.30
CA TYR A 35 5.45 -4.00 9.34
C TYR A 35 4.18 -4.76 9.02
N ARG A 36 3.03 -4.10 9.14
CA ARG A 36 1.74 -4.59 8.65
C ARG A 36 1.40 -3.81 7.39
N ILE A 37 1.09 -4.51 6.31
CA ILE A 37 1.09 -3.95 4.97
C ILE A 37 0.14 -2.77 4.78
N ALA A 38 0.56 -1.79 3.99
CA ALA A 38 -0.33 -0.77 3.47
C ALA A 38 -0.91 -1.24 2.14
N TYR A 39 -2.22 -1.06 1.94
CA TYR A 39 -2.85 -1.39 0.67
C TYR A 39 -4.20 -0.74 0.49
N ILE A 40 -4.65 -0.73 -0.76
CA ILE A 40 -6.03 -0.52 -1.16
C ILE A 40 -6.47 -1.67 -2.06
N ALA A 41 -7.55 -2.34 -1.67
CA ALA A 41 -8.27 -3.31 -2.49
C ALA A 41 -9.55 -2.64 -3.00
N PHE A 42 -9.79 -2.69 -4.30
CA PHE A 42 -10.88 -1.95 -4.93
C PHE A 42 -11.45 -2.68 -6.14
N CYS A 43 -12.71 -2.39 -6.47
CA CYS A 43 -13.36 -2.85 -7.68
C CYS A 43 -13.47 -1.69 -8.68
N VAL A 44 -13.23 -1.97 -9.96
CA VAL A 44 -13.46 -1.03 -11.05
C VAL A 44 -14.57 -1.54 -11.98
N ASP A 45 -15.36 -0.62 -12.51
CA ASP A 45 -16.33 -0.96 -13.54
C ASP A 45 -15.62 -1.39 -14.82
N PHE A 46 -16.24 -2.32 -15.55
CA PHE A 46 -15.77 -2.73 -16.87
C PHE A 46 -16.11 -1.65 -17.92
N SER A 47 -15.36 -0.55 -17.88
CA SER A 47 -15.55 0.62 -18.72
C SER A 47 -14.22 1.24 -19.14
N ASN A 48 -14.26 2.13 -20.13
CA ASN A 48 -13.08 2.90 -20.53
C ASN A 48 -12.55 3.77 -19.40
N GLN A 49 -13.43 4.33 -18.54
CA GLN A 49 -12.99 5.07 -17.36
C GLN A 49 -12.32 4.15 -16.34
N GLY A 50 -12.88 2.96 -16.09
CA GLY A 50 -12.26 1.96 -15.21
C GLY A 50 -10.87 1.58 -15.68
N ARG A 51 -10.69 1.32 -16.98
CA ARG A 51 -9.37 1.01 -17.56
C ARG A 51 -8.36 2.15 -17.39
N LYS A 52 -8.77 3.39 -17.66
CA LYS A 52 -7.90 4.58 -17.46
C LYS A 52 -7.49 4.74 -15.99
N LEU A 53 -8.39 4.42 -15.05
CA LEU A 53 -8.06 4.45 -13.63
C LEU A 53 -6.99 3.39 -13.28
N LEU A 54 -7.12 2.16 -13.81
CA LEU A 54 -6.12 1.11 -13.63
C LEU A 54 -4.76 1.53 -14.22
N ASP A 55 -4.75 2.10 -15.42
CA ASP A 55 -3.52 2.61 -16.05
C ASP A 55 -2.88 3.71 -15.20
N SER A 56 -3.69 4.60 -14.60
CA SER A 56 -3.21 5.66 -13.70
C SER A 56 -2.65 5.10 -12.40
N PHE A 57 -3.30 4.10 -11.80
CA PHE A 57 -2.79 3.47 -10.58
C PHE A 57 -1.51 2.66 -10.84
N ASN A 58 -1.37 2.07 -12.03
CA ASN A 58 -0.15 1.38 -12.41
C ASN A 58 1.06 2.32 -12.45
N THR A 59 0.88 3.63 -12.65
CA THR A 59 2.02 4.57 -12.59
C THR A 59 2.55 4.76 -11.17
N ILE A 60 1.78 4.41 -10.13
CA ILE A 60 2.23 4.49 -8.74
C ILE A 60 3.39 3.51 -8.50
N THR A 61 3.42 2.38 -9.21
CA THR A 61 4.50 1.38 -9.04
C THR A 61 5.87 1.88 -9.49
N SER A 62 5.95 2.98 -10.26
CA SER A 62 7.24 3.55 -10.65
C SER A 62 7.91 4.36 -9.54
N ILE A 63 7.22 4.64 -8.42
CA ILE A 63 7.81 5.28 -7.25
C ILE A 63 8.89 4.37 -6.64
N ASP A 64 8.55 3.11 -6.41
CA ASP A 64 9.47 2.08 -5.95
C ASP A 64 8.89 0.71 -6.35
N ASN A 65 9.39 0.14 -7.44
CA ASN A 65 8.89 -1.13 -7.99
C ASN A 65 9.29 -2.36 -7.15
N GLU A 66 10.25 -2.21 -6.24
CA GLU A 66 10.64 -3.27 -5.31
C GLU A 66 9.68 -3.34 -4.12
N ASN A 67 9.00 -2.24 -3.81
CA ASN A 67 8.16 -2.09 -2.63
C ASN A 67 6.69 -1.78 -2.94
N ILE A 68 6.32 -1.46 -4.17
CA ILE A 68 4.92 -1.22 -4.57
C ILE A 68 4.50 -2.24 -5.61
N GLN A 69 3.45 -3.00 -5.31
CA GLN A 69 2.87 -3.96 -6.23
C GLN A 69 1.45 -3.56 -6.61
N PHE A 70 1.14 -3.75 -7.89
CA PHE A 70 -0.20 -3.61 -8.42
C PHE A 70 -0.62 -4.88 -9.13
N GLY A 71 -1.79 -5.40 -8.81
CA GLY A 71 -2.29 -6.59 -9.47
C GLY A 71 -3.63 -7.08 -8.97
N CYS A 72 -3.92 -8.33 -9.31
CA CYS A 72 -5.10 -9.04 -8.83
C CYS A 72 -4.69 -10.40 -8.29
N ALA A 73 -5.10 -10.71 -7.06
CA ALA A 73 -4.96 -12.06 -6.55
C ALA A 73 -6.08 -12.93 -7.11
N GLU A 74 -5.74 -14.10 -7.67
CA GLU A 74 -6.71 -14.98 -8.33
C GLU A 74 -7.85 -15.39 -7.39
N TRP A 75 -7.54 -15.66 -6.12
CA TRP A 75 -8.52 -16.00 -5.10
C TRP A 75 -9.51 -14.85 -4.83
N PHE A 76 -9.08 -13.60 -4.97
CA PHE A 76 -9.91 -12.42 -4.79
C PHE A 76 -10.83 -12.22 -6.00
N TRP A 77 -10.30 -12.41 -7.21
CA TRP A 77 -11.08 -12.38 -8.44
C TRP A 77 -12.17 -13.44 -8.53
N LYS A 78 -11.93 -14.64 -7.98
CA LYS A 78 -12.96 -15.70 -7.89
C LYS A 78 -14.17 -15.28 -7.04
N ARG A 79 -13.99 -14.36 -6.09
CA ARG A 79 -15.06 -13.84 -5.23
C ARG A 79 -15.71 -12.59 -5.82
N GLN A 80 -14.89 -11.68 -6.35
CA GLN A 80 -15.34 -10.40 -6.88
C GLN A 80 -14.55 -10.09 -8.17
N VAL A 81 -15.20 -10.18 -9.34
CA VAL A 81 -14.56 -9.87 -10.63
C VAL A 81 -14.19 -8.38 -10.70
N ASN A 82 -13.15 -8.05 -11.47
CA ASN A 82 -12.61 -6.69 -11.63
C ASN A 82 -12.10 -6.05 -10.33
N SER A 83 -11.59 -6.88 -9.43
CA SER A 83 -11.06 -6.44 -8.15
C SER A 83 -9.52 -6.43 -8.14
N TYR A 84 -8.92 -5.32 -7.76
CA TYR A 84 -7.48 -5.15 -7.81
C TYR A 84 -6.96 -4.73 -6.43
N ALA A 85 -5.69 -5.05 -6.19
CA ALA A 85 -4.97 -4.64 -5.01
C ALA A 85 -3.76 -3.83 -5.45
N LEU A 86 -3.57 -2.71 -4.78
CA LEU A 86 -2.39 -1.89 -4.87
C LEU A 86 -1.82 -1.80 -3.45
N GLN A 87 -0.60 -2.29 -3.26
CA GLN A 87 -0.01 -2.52 -1.94
C GLN A 87 1.43 -2.00 -1.86
N VAL A 88 1.85 -1.66 -0.65
CA VAL A 88 3.22 -1.28 -0.30
C VAL A 88 3.79 -2.36 0.61
N GLU A 89 4.72 -3.14 0.10
CA GLU A 89 5.46 -4.17 0.82
C GLU A 89 6.67 -4.58 -0.02
N PRO A 90 7.83 -4.96 0.57
CA PRO A 90 8.91 -5.54 -0.21
C PRO A 90 8.46 -6.76 -1.02
N ASP A 91 8.86 -6.88 -2.28
CA ASP A 91 8.41 -7.97 -3.19
C ASP A 91 8.62 -9.38 -2.60
N ARG A 92 9.66 -9.56 -1.79
CA ARG A 92 9.96 -10.82 -1.10
C ARG A 92 8.90 -11.25 -0.09
N TYR A 93 8.01 -10.35 0.31
CA TYR A 93 6.91 -10.60 1.26
C TYR A 93 5.52 -10.41 0.65
N LYS A 94 5.39 -10.16 -0.65
CA LYS A 94 4.13 -9.77 -1.34
C LYS A 94 2.88 -10.66 -1.13
N PHE A 95 3.03 -11.81 -0.47
CA PHE A 95 1.95 -12.75 -0.15
C PHE A 95 1.65 -12.84 1.34
N GLU A 96 2.29 -12.00 2.15
CA GLU A 96 2.15 -11.94 3.60
C GLU A 96 1.41 -10.65 3.99
N ASP A 97 0.59 -10.69 5.05
CA ASP A 97 -0.04 -9.46 5.57
C ASP A 97 0.90 -8.69 6.53
N LYS A 98 2.03 -9.30 6.90
CA LYS A 98 3.00 -8.79 7.87
C LYS A 98 4.41 -9.28 7.56
N ALA A 99 5.39 -8.41 7.80
CA ALA A 99 6.80 -8.73 7.66
C ALA A 99 7.61 -8.22 8.86
N ILE A 100 8.62 -8.99 9.28
CA ILE A 100 9.66 -8.50 10.17
C ILE A 100 10.81 -7.96 9.31
N ILE A 101 11.09 -6.67 9.46
CA ILE A 101 12.09 -5.94 8.67
C ILE A 101 13.07 -5.21 9.57
N ASP A 102 14.23 -4.88 9.01
CA ASP A 102 15.23 -4.03 9.67
C ASP A 102 14.68 -2.61 9.85
N TYR A 103 15.09 -1.92 10.91
CA TYR A 103 14.62 -0.56 11.19
C TYR A 103 14.93 0.44 10.06
N HIS A 104 16.11 0.37 9.44
CA HIS A 104 16.45 1.26 8.32
C HIS A 104 15.61 0.98 7.07
N GLU A 105 15.30 -0.29 6.83
CA GLU A 105 14.37 -0.68 5.77
C GLU A 105 12.95 -0.19 6.07
N ALA A 106 12.52 -0.26 7.33
CA ALA A 106 11.21 0.23 7.76
C ALA A 106 11.07 1.74 7.52
N LEU A 107 12.11 2.54 7.79
CA LEU A 107 12.14 3.97 7.45
C LEU A 107 12.02 4.23 5.94
N LYS A 108 12.67 3.39 5.11
CA LYS A 108 12.52 3.47 3.64
C LYS A 108 11.08 3.18 3.24
N ILE A 109 10.50 2.08 3.74
CA ILE A 109 9.13 1.67 3.42
C ILE A 109 8.12 2.72 3.90
N GLU A 110 8.32 3.33 5.06
CA GLU A 110 7.50 4.44 5.53
C GLU A 110 7.50 5.61 4.55
N THR A 111 8.67 5.99 4.04
CA THR A 111 8.80 7.05 3.04
C THR A 111 8.05 6.68 1.75
N VAL A 112 8.26 5.46 1.24
CA VAL A 112 7.57 4.95 0.05
C VAL A 112 6.05 4.91 0.24
N ARG A 113 5.58 4.46 1.40
CA ARG A 113 4.16 4.42 1.77
C ARG A 113 3.53 5.81 1.79
N ASN A 114 4.24 6.81 2.28
CA ASN A 114 3.72 8.19 2.29
C ASN A 114 3.59 8.71 0.85
N MET A 115 4.65 8.58 0.04
CA MET A 115 4.62 8.96 -1.39
C MET A 115 3.52 8.21 -2.17
N PHE A 116 3.32 6.94 -1.83
CA PHE A 116 2.26 6.10 -2.38
C PHE A 116 0.87 6.70 -2.14
N PHE A 117 0.55 7.08 -0.90
CA PHE A 117 -0.75 7.66 -0.58
C PHE A 117 -0.92 9.06 -1.15
N ASP A 118 0.15 9.87 -1.18
CA ASP A 118 0.12 11.19 -1.81
C ASP A 118 -0.23 11.07 -3.31
N GLN A 119 0.47 10.21 -4.04
CA GLN A 119 0.22 9.98 -5.47
C GLN A 119 -1.17 9.38 -5.73
N LEU A 120 -1.63 8.46 -4.87
CA LEU A 120 -2.98 7.89 -4.95
C LEU A 120 -4.04 9.00 -4.81
N MET A 121 -3.87 9.90 -3.85
CA MET A 121 -4.78 11.01 -3.62
C MET A 121 -4.78 12.00 -4.78
N ASP A 122 -3.62 12.35 -5.33
CA ASP A 122 -3.52 13.23 -6.50
C ASP A 122 -4.27 12.67 -7.72
N ILE A 123 -4.13 11.37 -7.98
CA ILE A 123 -4.87 10.69 -9.06
C ILE A 123 -6.37 10.76 -8.79
N LEU A 124 -6.82 10.43 -7.57
CA LEU A 124 -8.24 10.42 -7.23
C LEU A 124 -8.88 11.80 -7.31
N LEU A 125 -8.20 12.85 -6.85
CA LEU A 125 -8.68 14.24 -6.94
C LEU A 125 -8.77 14.69 -8.40
N THR A 126 -7.74 14.41 -9.20
CA THR A 126 -7.73 14.75 -10.65
C THR A 126 -8.87 14.06 -11.42
N GLN A 127 -9.25 12.84 -11.03
CA GLN A 127 -10.35 12.11 -11.68
C GLN A 127 -11.73 12.64 -11.26
N ASN A 128 -11.86 13.17 -10.04
CA ASN A 128 -13.11 13.77 -9.56
C ASN A 128 -13.39 15.13 -10.20
N GLU A 129 -12.37 15.94 -10.49
CA GLU A 129 -12.53 17.22 -11.20
C GLU A 129 -12.95 17.06 -12.67
N LYS A 130 -12.77 15.86 -13.25
CA LYS A 130 -13.10 15.53 -14.64
C LYS A 130 -14.47 14.87 -14.82
N ARG A 131 -15.23 14.70 -13.73
CA ARG A 131 -16.60 14.15 -13.73
C ARG A 131 -17.64 15.26 -13.81
#